data_AF-A0A7V3T0A0-F1
#
_entry.id   AF-A0A7V3T0A0-F1
#
_cell.length_a   1.000
_cell.length_b   1.000
_cell.length_c   1.000
_cell.angle_alpha   90.00
_cell.angle_beta   90.00
_cell.angle_gamma   90.00
#
_symmetry.space_group_name_H-M   'P 1'
#
loop_
_entity.id
_entity.type
_entity.pdbx_description
1 polymer ?
#
loop_
_entity_poly.entity_id
_entity_poly.type
_entity_poly.pdbx_seq_one_letter_code
_entity_poly.pdbx_strand_id
1 'polypeptide(L)'
;MSRYFEKCDPFNRKRRDYIWWKVNNPAYLNNLLYQSGIKTPLLFNPKVMMAHFKYRHLLMGIYSDRVRRCEYLICGVPGAYGVDDAPFGEISRWAQQEGYRPKYGAFGYWLVYVDPKAGKLLNVN
;
A
#
# COMPACT_ATOMS: atom_id res chain seq x y z
N MET A 1 15.86 -11.89 -7.54
CA MET A 1 14.71 -11.08 -7.06
C MET A 1 14.40 -10.03 -8.12
N SER A 2 13.14 -9.94 -8.57
CA SER A 2 12.76 -9.20 -9.78
C SER A 2 13.03 -7.70 -9.68
N ARG A 3 13.57 -7.10 -10.76
CA ARG A 3 13.77 -5.65 -10.99
C ARG A 3 12.55 -4.72 -10.78
N TYR A 4 11.39 -5.29 -10.45
CA TYR A 4 10.13 -4.58 -10.27
C TYR A 4 9.73 -4.35 -8.80
N PHE A 5 10.47 -4.94 -7.86
CA PHE A 5 10.22 -4.81 -6.43
C PHE A 5 11.52 -4.40 -5.73
N GLU A 6 11.56 -3.16 -5.23
CA GLU A 6 12.72 -2.62 -4.52
C GLU A 6 12.38 -2.50 -3.03
N LYS A 7 13.11 -3.21 -2.16
CA LYS A 7 12.89 -3.15 -0.71
C LYS A 7 13.19 -1.73 -0.20
N CYS A 8 12.33 -1.18 0.66
CA CYS A 8 12.48 0.18 1.17
C CYS A 8 12.01 0.31 2.64
N ASP A 9 12.30 1.45 3.27
CA ASP A 9 11.67 1.90 4.53
C ASP A 9 10.99 3.26 4.27
N PRO A 10 9.73 3.25 3.79
CA PRO A 10 9.07 4.45 3.28
C PRO A 10 8.71 5.47 4.36
N PHE A 11 8.73 5.08 5.63
CA PHE A 11 8.34 5.93 6.76
C PHE A 11 9.49 6.20 7.73
N ASN A 12 10.67 5.63 7.49
CA ASN A 12 11.85 5.71 8.34
C ASN A 12 11.55 5.35 9.82
N ARG A 13 10.63 4.40 10.04
CA ARG A 13 10.18 4.02 11.39
C ARG A 13 10.87 2.77 11.91
N LYS A 14 11.70 2.09 11.10
CA LYS A 14 12.41 0.85 11.45
C LYS A 14 11.52 -0.21 12.12
N ARG A 15 10.23 -0.22 11.77
CA ARG A 15 9.23 -1.16 12.29
C ARG A 15 9.50 -2.54 11.72
N ARG A 16 9.84 -3.49 12.60
CA ARG A 16 10.22 -4.87 12.20
C ARG A 16 9.03 -5.75 11.82
N ASP A 17 7.83 -5.32 12.17
CA ASP A 17 6.56 -5.97 11.87
C ASP A 17 6.00 -5.56 10.50
N TYR A 18 6.68 -4.65 9.79
CA TYR A 18 6.38 -4.29 8.42
C TYR A 18 7.58 -4.56 7.52
N ILE A 19 7.29 -5.08 6.33
CA ILE A 19 8.26 -5.16 5.24
C ILE A 19 7.64 -4.46 4.04
N TRP A 20 8.41 -3.57 3.40
CA TRP A 20 7.93 -2.74 2.30
C TRP A 20 8.77 -2.91 1.04
N TRP A 21 8.10 -2.80 -0.10
CA TRP A 21 8.69 -2.75 -1.42
C TRP A 21 8.03 -1.64 -2.24
N LYS A 22 8.84 -0.87 -2.96
CA LYS A 22 8.36 -0.05 -4.08
C LYS A 22 8.09 -0.94 -5.27
N VAL A 23 6.93 -0.74 -5.89
CA VAL A 23 6.48 -1.46 -7.07
C VAL A 23 6.31 -0.48 -8.21
N ASN A 24 7.11 -0.63 -9.26
CA ASN A 24 7.05 0.22 -10.44
C ASN A 24 6.19 -0.36 -11.57
N ASN A 25 5.85 -1.66 -11.52
CA ASN A 25 5.08 -2.36 -12.55
C ASN A 25 3.81 -3.00 -11.95
N PRO A 26 2.65 -2.31 -12.01
CA PRO A 26 1.38 -2.81 -11.48
C PRO A 26 0.89 -4.07 -12.19
N ALA A 27 1.15 -4.24 -13.49
CA ALA A 27 0.73 -5.44 -14.22
C ALA A 27 1.48 -6.68 -13.70
N TYR A 28 2.79 -6.55 -13.46
CA TYR A 28 3.58 -7.63 -12.86
C TYR A 28 3.12 -7.94 -11.42
N LEU A 29 2.79 -6.91 -10.63
CA LEU A 29 2.17 -7.09 -9.31
C LEU A 29 0.84 -7.84 -9.41
N ASN A 30 -0.05 -7.46 -10.32
CA ASN A 30 -1.35 -8.13 -10.50
C ASN A 30 -1.17 -9.62 -10.78
N ASN A 31 -0.24 -9.96 -11.68
CA ASN A 31 0.07 -11.34 -12.03
C ASN A 31 0.61 -12.12 -10.83
N LEU A 32 1.49 -11.51 -10.03
CA LEU A 32 2.04 -12.13 -8.83
C LEU A 32 0.95 -12.41 -7.78
N LEU A 33 0.06 -11.44 -7.54
CA LEU A 33 -1.07 -11.60 -6.63
C LEU A 33 -2.00 -12.72 -7.10
N TYR A 34 -2.33 -12.73 -8.39
CA TYR A 34 -3.16 -13.77 -8.99
C TYR A 34 -2.53 -15.17 -8.87
N GLN A 35 -1.24 -15.31 -9.19
CA GLN A 35 -0.50 -16.57 -9.05
C GLN A 35 -0.42 -17.04 -7.60
N SER A 36 -0.44 -16.11 -6.65
CA SER A 36 -0.45 -16.40 -5.21
C SER A 36 -1.86 -16.67 -4.66
N GLY A 37 -2.88 -16.72 -5.53
CA GLY A 37 -4.28 -16.94 -5.13
C GLY A 37 -4.97 -15.72 -4.52
N ILE A 38 -4.32 -14.55 -4.52
CA ILE A 38 -4.84 -13.31 -3.93
C ILE A 38 -5.64 -12.56 -5.00
N LYS A 39 -6.97 -12.67 -4.92
CA LYS A 39 -7.90 -11.94 -5.80
C LYS A 39 -8.32 -10.64 -5.15
N THR A 40 -7.78 -9.51 -5.60
CA THR A 40 -8.06 -8.21 -4.99
C THR A 40 -8.40 -7.14 -6.04
N PRO A 41 -9.39 -6.27 -5.80
CA PRO A 41 -9.76 -5.22 -6.74
C PRO A 41 -8.82 -4.01 -6.72
N LEU A 42 -7.70 -4.07 -5.97
CA LEU A 42 -6.79 -2.94 -5.75
C LEU A 42 -6.44 -2.18 -7.04
N LEU A 43 -6.03 -2.90 -8.08
CA LEU A 43 -5.52 -2.33 -9.32
C LEU A 43 -6.63 -1.99 -10.34
N PHE A 44 -7.88 -2.33 -10.03
CA PHE A 44 -9.04 -1.92 -10.84
C PHE A 44 -9.58 -0.55 -10.45
N ASN A 45 -9.11 0.02 -9.33
CA ASN A 45 -9.49 1.35 -8.93
C ASN A 45 -8.71 2.40 -9.74
N PRO A 46 -9.39 3.27 -10.52
CA PRO A 46 -8.72 4.26 -11.36
C PRO A 46 -7.86 5.24 -10.55
N LYS A 47 -8.24 5.57 -9.30
CA LYS A 47 -7.43 6.45 -8.42
C LYS A 47 -6.06 5.84 -8.12
N VAL A 48 -5.99 4.51 -7.96
CA VAL A 48 -4.73 3.79 -7.73
C VAL A 48 -3.83 3.86 -8.98
N MET A 49 -4.42 3.63 -10.16
CA MET A 49 -3.68 3.67 -11.42
C MET A 49 -3.21 5.08 -11.77
N MET A 50 -4.03 6.10 -11.52
CA MET A 50 -3.66 7.51 -11.70
C MET A 50 -2.51 7.92 -10.77
N ALA A 51 -2.56 7.51 -9.50
CA ALA A 51 -1.48 7.75 -8.56
C ALA A 51 -0.17 7.07 -8.99
N HIS A 52 -0.24 5.80 -9.42
CA HIS A 52 0.92 5.11 -9.99
C HIS A 52 1.47 5.86 -11.21
N PHE A 53 0.63 6.34 -12.11
CA PHE A 53 1.07 7.10 -13.28
C PHE A 53 1.78 8.41 -12.89
N LYS A 54 1.22 9.15 -11.93
CA LYS A 54 1.76 10.42 -11.41
C LYS A 54 3.09 10.25 -10.68
N TYR A 55 3.18 9.27 -9.78
CA TYR A 55 4.33 9.09 -8.87
C TYR A 55 5.30 7.99 -9.28
N ARG A 56 5.00 7.26 -10.37
CA ARG A 56 5.80 6.17 -10.96
C ARG A 56 6.03 4.94 -10.09
N HIS A 57 5.33 4.83 -8.96
CA HIS A 57 5.38 3.66 -8.10
C HIS A 57 4.12 3.51 -7.25
N LEU A 58 3.94 2.31 -6.71
CA LEU A 58 3.11 2.01 -5.55
C LEU A 58 4.02 1.50 -4.43
N LEU A 59 3.52 1.47 -3.21
CA LEU A 59 4.10 0.66 -2.15
C LEU A 59 3.29 -0.62 -1.99
N MET A 60 4.00 -1.73 -1.87
CA MET A 60 3.45 -2.98 -1.36
C MET A 60 4.15 -3.33 -0.07
N GLY A 61 3.40 -3.87 0.90
CA GLY A 61 3.98 -4.32 2.14
C GLY A 61 3.30 -5.55 2.71
N ILE A 62 3.99 -6.18 3.64
CA ILE A 62 3.43 -7.21 4.50
C ILE A 62 3.48 -6.68 5.93
N TYR A 63 2.35 -6.76 6.63
CA TYR A 63 2.26 -6.52 8.06
C TYR A 63 2.00 -7.83 8.79
N SER A 64 2.87 -8.17 9.73
CA SER A 64 2.74 -9.39 10.53
C SER A 64 2.24 -9.02 11.93
N ASP A 65 0.98 -9.37 12.22
CA ASP A 65 0.40 -9.23 13.55
C ASP A 65 0.76 -10.47 14.39
N ARG A 66 1.71 -10.28 15.30
CA ARG A 66 2.20 -11.36 16.19
C ARG A 66 1.16 -11.80 17.20
N VAL A 67 0.25 -10.92 17.61
CA VAL A 67 -0.78 -11.20 18.63
C VAL A 67 -1.85 -12.09 18.02
N ARG A 68 -2.32 -11.72 16.82
CA ARG A 68 -3.36 -12.47 16.09
C ARG A 68 -2.81 -13.62 15.24
N ARG A 69 -1.47 -13.73 15.15
CA ARG A 69 -0.75 -14.72 14.31
C ARG A 69 -1.25 -14.72 12.86
N CYS A 70 -1.44 -13.53 12.31
CA CYS A 70 -1.89 -13.33 10.94
C CYS A 70 -1.01 -12.33 10.21
N GLU A 71 -1.04 -12.42 8.88
CA GLU A 71 -0.33 -11.52 7.99
C GLU A 71 -1.32 -10.82 7.07
N TYR A 72 -1.05 -9.55 6.81
CA TYR A 72 -1.84 -8.70 5.94
C TYR A 72 -0.97 -8.18 4.81
N LEU A 73 -1.51 -8.21 3.60
CA LEU A 73 -0.92 -7.48 2.49
C LEU A 73 -1.35 -6.01 2.62
N ILE A 74 -0.45 -5.09 2.30
CA ILE A 74 -0.73 -3.65 2.33
C ILE A 74 -0.40 -3.05 0.98
N CYS A 75 -1.30 -2.24 0.46
CA CYS A 75 -1.04 -1.36 -0.68
C CYS A 75 -0.97 0.08 -0.19
N GLY A 76 0.15 0.75 -0.45
CA GLY A 76 0.32 2.17 -0.23
C GLY A 76 0.24 2.93 -1.55
N VAL A 77 -0.80 3.75 -1.69
CA VAL A 77 -1.04 4.56 -2.88
C VAL A 77 -0.49 5.96 -2.63
N PRO A 78 0.53 6.41 -3.38
CA PRO A 78 1.16 7.71 -3.14
C PRO A 78 0.19 8.86 -3.40
N GLY A 79 0.32 9.94 -2.63
CA GLY A 79 -0.49 11.14 -2.78
C GLY A 79 0.00 12.29 -1.91
N ALA A 80 -0.75 13.38 -1.93
CA ALA A 80 -0.59 14.55 -1.07
C ALA A 80 -1.81 14.71 -0.14
N TYR A 81 -1.57 14.82 1.17
CA TYR A 81 -2.63 14.85 2.18
C TYR A 81 -3.57 16.05 2.00
N GLY A 82 -4.88 15.80 1.98
CA GLY A 82 -5.91 16.83 1.81
C GLY A 82 -6.00 17.41 0.39
N VAL A 83 -5.16 16.97 -0.55
CA VAL A 83 -5.19 17.37 -1.96
C VAL A 83 -5.65 16.21 -2.84
N ASP A 84 -5.03 15.05 -2.68
CA ASP A 84 -5.41 13.83 -3.40
C ASP A 84 -6.41 13.03 -2.53
N ASP A 85 -7.54 12.65 -3.12
CA ASP A 85 -8.55 11.83 -2.46
C ASP A 85 -8.01 10.45 -2.04
N ALA A 86 -8.52 9.95 -0.91
CA ALA A 86 -8.34 8.57 -0.52
C ALA A 86 -8.91 7.63 -1.60
N PRO A 87 -8.11 6.68 -2.15
CA PRO A 87 -8.54 5.83 -3.26
C PRO A 87 -9.71 4.93 -2.88
N PHE A 88 -9.78 4.49 -1.62
CA PHE A 88 -10.86 3.64 -1.11
C PHE A 88 -11.63 4.28 0.05
N GLY A 89 -11.70 5.61 0.11
CA GLY A 89 -12.45 6.31 1.16
C GLY A 89 -12.00 5.91 2.57
N GLU A 90 -12.95 5.63 3.46
CA GLU A 90 -12.73 5.41 4.90
C GLU A 90 -11.81 4.23 5.25
N ILE A 91 -11.72 3.21 4.39
CA ILE A 91 -10.80 2.08 4.61
C ILE A 91 -9.34 2.42 4.28
N SER A 92 -9.09 3.57 3.64
CA SER A 92 -7.74 4.06 3.37
C SER A 92 -7.23 4.86 4.56
N ARG A 93 -6.00 4.60 4.98
CA ARG A 93 -5.36 5.32 6.09
C ARG A 93 -4.18 6.14 5.61
N TRP A 94 -4.13 7.41 6.01
CA TRP A 94 -3.00 8.25 5.66
C TRP A 94 -1.75 7.87 6.47
N ALA A 95 -0.63 7.71 5.77
CA ALA A 95 0.69 7.62 6.36
C ALA A 95 1.64 8.60 5.67
N GLN A 96 2.06 9.64 6.39
CA GLN A 96 2.99 10.63 5.89
C GLN A 96 4.41 10.05 5.84
N GLN A 97 5.17 10.37 4.78
CA GLN A 97 6.56 9.91 4.65
C GLN A 97 7.47 10.54 5.72
N GLU A 98 7.30 11.83 5.98
CA GLU A 98 8.09 12.59 6.95
C GLU A 98 7.22 13.15 8.08
N GLY A 99 7.66 12.98 9.32
CA GLY A 99 6.91 13.44 10.49
C GLY A 99 5.73 12.55 10.89
N TYR A 100 5.06 12.94 11.97
CA TYR A 100 4.02 12.13 12.61
C TYR A 100 2.61 12.71 12.48
N ARG A 101 2.49 14.02 12.23
CA ARG A 101 1.21 14.72 12.13
C ARG A 101 0.88 14.97 10.66
N PRO A 102 -0.32 14.59 10.19
CA PRO A 102 -0.78 14.93 8.86
C PRO A 102 -0.73 16.44 8.64
N LYS A 103 -0.08 16.86 7.55
CA LYS A 103 0.01 18.26 7.14
C LYS A 103 -0.56 18.41 5.73
N TYR A 104 -1.42 19.39 5.52
CA TYR A 104 -2.00 19.66 4.19
C TYR A 104 -0.89 19.80 3.13
N GLY A 105 -1.06 19.11 2.01
CA GLY A 105 -0.10 19.04 0.90
C GLY A 105 1.13 18.16 1.16
N ALA A 106 1.30 17.58 2.35
CA ALA A 106 2.45 16.73 2.63
C ALA A 106 2.36 15.41 1.85
N PHE A 107 3.51 14.95 1.36
CA PHE A 107 3.62 13.70 0.63
C PHE A 107 3.59 12.49 1.57
N GLY A 108 2.95 11.43 1.09
CA GLY A 108 2.79 10.18 1.82
C GLY A 108 1.97 9.19 1.02
N TYR A 109 1.35 8.27 1.75
CA TYR A 109 0.66 7.14 1.15
C TYR A 109 -0.69 6.90 1.83
N TRP A 110 -1.71 6.66 1.03
CA TRP A 110 -2.96 6.04 1.46
C TRP A 110 -2.75 4.53 1.56
N LEU A 111 -2.69 4.02 2.78
CA LEU A 111 -2.51 2.61 3.10
C LEU A 111 -3.85 1.88 3.13
N VAL A 112 -3.90 0.75 2.44
CA VAL A 112 -5.07 -0.14 2.39
C VAL A 112 -4.62 -1.55 2.74
N TYR A 113 -5.25 -2.15 3.74
CA TYR A 113 -4.95 -3.51 4.19
C TYR A 113 -5.81 -4.49 3.42
N VAL A 114 -5.21 -5.59 2.99
CA VAL A 114 -5.86 -6.68 2.27
C VAL A 114 -5.65 -7.96 3.04
N ASP A 115 -6.73 -8.66 3.36
CA ASP A 115 -6.66 -10.03 3.82
C ASP A 115 -6.19 -10.91 2.65
N PRO A 116 -5.01 -11.54 2.72
CA PRO A 116 -4.51 -12.36 1.62
C PRO A 116 -5.35 -13.63 1.40
N LYS A 117 -6.09 -14.12 2.42
CA LYS A 117 -6.94 -15.31 2.31
C LYS A 117 -8.24 -15.01 1.59
N ALA A 118 -8.86 -13.87 1.92
CA ALA A 118 -10.15 -13.48 1.36
C ALA A 118 -10.04 -12.52 0.16
N GLY A 119 -8.88 -11.90 -0.05
CA GLY A 119 -8.68 -10.83 -1.02
C GLY A 119 -9.44 -9.53 -0.69
N LYS A 120 -10.06 -9.48 0.49
CA LYS A 120 -10.94 -8.38 0.93
C LYS A 120 -10.12 -7.23 1.50
N LEU A 121 -10.52 -6.01 1.17
CA LEU A 121 -10.00 -4.82 1.80
C LEU A 121 -10.55 -4.73 3.22
N LEU A 122 -9.68 -4.42 4.18
CA LEU A 122 -10.01 -4.42 5.60
C LEU A 122 -10.09 -3.01 6.15
N ASN A 123 -11.08 -2.78 7.02
CA ASN A 123 -11.08 -1.62 7.88
C ASN A 123 -10.18 -1.88 9.10
N VAL A 124 -9.03 -1.20 9.07
CA VAL A 124 -7.89 -1.23 10.00
C VAL A 124 -8.10 -0.88 11.48
N ASN A 125 -9.28 -0.86 12.12
CA ASN A 125 -9.51 -0.06 13.36
C ASN A 125 -8.36 -0.01 14.38
#